data_AF-A0ABD4RLB5-F1
#
_entry.id   AF-A0ABD4RLB5-F1
#
_cell.length_a   1.000
_cell.length_b   1.000
_cell.length_c   1.000
_cell.angle_alpha   90.00
_cell.angle_beta   90.00
_cell.angle_gamma   90.00
#
_symmetry.space_group_name_H-M   'P 1'
#
loop_
_entity.id
_entity.type
_entity.pdbx_description
1 polymer ?
#
loop_
_entity_poly.entity_id
_entity_poly.type
_entity_poly.pdbx_seq_one_letter_code
_entity_poly.pdbx_strand_id
1 'polypeptide(L)'
;MENNLIIAKSNNIELSQKNLFKVNLQIGVDFTLLSKSLKAFYKKEEDFYCIALAPCNVSDEKASKKINIPEMIKEINTLIESVTDKSELLSEEIFTNNLSEFFDESLDNIYIELRQAYLYLKKNTNNLDIENSIEYVFDVSISNKTKMKENPLIHFNSISLVVWSGETKNILHQMNILDLENIHSSFSENDANMTFYRDDSLKYEVNKNSKNIRESNIDIIEQMLILPDNSDYDKDEVENMKNRLSNINGKYLQTLKEKDIIIKLINSNLTDEPEFSDLKHQLPPCWVRSGKTWKDVPGVYRNNSIVAKIGYSNPSYANVHSAKNLELHETAHAIDKNVLDKKSNSEEFMEVFIQERYKLYDPKQVAHAYISKFPEEFFAESFVHYYLDEDSKNILKENCPLTYNFLEELELSYETH
;
A
#
# COMPACT_ATOMS: atom_id res chain seq x y z
N MET A 1 71.83 -15.42 -15.90
CA MET A 1 70.47 -15.19 -16.43
C MET A 1 69.50 -15.03 -15.26
N GLU A 2 69.82 -14.08 -14.39
CA GLU A 2 68.94 -13.46 -13.41
C GLU A 2 68.79 -12.03 -13.93
N ASN A 3 67.56 -11.60 -14.22
CA ASN A 3 67.10 -10.20 -14.37
C ASN A 3 65.85 -10.14 -15.23
N ASN A 4 64.75 -10.70 -14.74
CA ASN A 4 63.40 -10.31 -15.18
C ASN A 4 62.34 -10.46 -14.05
N LEU A 5 62.78 -10.50 -12.78
CA LEU A 5 61.91 -10.74 -11.63
C LEU A 5 61.65 -9.49 -10.77
N ILE A 6 61.95 -8.28 -11.25
CA ILE A 6 61.95 -7.07 -10.39
C ILE A 6 61.11 -5.88 -10.92
N ILE A 7 60.50 -5.93 -12.12
CA ILE A 7 59.75 -4.76 -12.67
C ILE A 7 58.22 -4.94 -12.65
N ALA A 8 57.68 -5.68 -11.67
CA ALA A 8 56.23 -5.72 -11.45
C ALA A 8 55.84 -5.73 -9.96
N LYS A 9 56.69 -5.14 -9.09
CA LYS A 9 56.45 -5.08 -7.64
C LYS A 9 56.56 -3.68 -7.02
N SER A 10 56.50 -2.63 -7.82
CA SER A 10 56.48 -1.26 -7.31
C SER A 10 55.53 -0.42 -8.16
N ASN A 11 54.25 -0.54 -7.83
CA ASN A 11 53.28 0.56 -7.75
C ASN A 11 51.96 -0.03 -7.21
N ASN A 12 51.83 0.04 -5.89
CA ASN A 12 50.70 0.62 -5.16
C ASN A 12 49.51 1.11 -6.01
N ILE A 13 48.24 1.10 -5.61
CA ILE A 13 47.47 0.79 -4.41
C ILE A 13 46.00 0.87 -4.92
N GLU A 14 45.03 0.27 -4.24
CA GLU A 14 43.58 0.49 -4.46
C GLU A 14 42.98 0.07 -5.81
N LEU A 15 42.56 -1.20 -5.89
CA LEU A 15 41.24 -1.51 -6.42
C LEU A 15 40.68 -2.65 -5.58
N SER A 16 39.84 -2.28 -4.63
CA SER A 16 38.97 -3.17 -3.90
C SER A 16 38.31 -4.15 -4.87
N GLN A 17 38.41 -5.44 -4.58
CA GLN A 17 37.69 -6.46 -5.31
C GLN A 17 36.19 -6.29 -5.05
N LYS A 18 35.56 -5.52 -5.95
CA LYS A 18 34.25 -5.73 -6.58
C LYS A 18 33.32 -6.75 -5.91
N ASN A 19 32.21 -6.23 -5.40
CA ASN A 19 30.85 -6.77 -5.51
C ASN A 19 30.75 -8.25 -5.91
N LEU A 20 30.72 -9.14 -4.91
CA LEU A 20 30.09 -10.44 -5.09
C LEU A 20 28.61 -10.20 -5.46
N PHE A 21 28.18 -10.71 -6.60
CA PHE A 21 26.77 -10.74 -6.97
C PHE A 21 25.97 -11.44 -5.86
N LYS A 22 25.15 -10.69 -5.12
CA LYS A 22 24.24 -11.25 -4.11
C LYS A 22 23.07 -11.89 -4.85
N VAL A 23 23.21 -13.17 -5.19
CA VAL A 23 22.12 -13.95 -5.82
C VAL A 23 21.11 -14.31 -4.73
N ASN A 24 19.88 -13.82 -4.85
CA ASN A 24 18.78 -14.23 -3.98
C ASN A 24 18.03 -15.39 -4.66
N LEU A 25 17.96 -16.55 -3.99
CA LEU A 25 17.22 -17.73 -4.45
C LEU A 25 16.02 -17.98 -3.53
N GLN A 26 14.84 -18.19 -4.13
CA GLN A 26 13.59 -18.52 -3.44
C GLN A 26 12.94 -19.68 -4.18
N ILE A 27 12.45 -20.67 -3.45
CA ILE A 27 11.81 -21.87 -4.01
C ILE A 27 10.33 -21.84 -3.64
N GLY A 28 9.44 -21.94 -4.62
CA GLY A 28 8.00 -22.15 -4.36
C GLY A 28 7.74 -23.62 -4.05
N VAL A 29 7.00 -23.90 -2.97
CA VAL A 29 6.59 -25.24 -2.57
C VAL A 29 5.08 -25.28 -2.40
N ASP A 30 4.44 -26.24 -3.06
CA ASP A 30 3.03 -26.54 -2.84
C ASP A 30 2.91 -27.45 -1.61
N PHE A 31 2.05 -27.12 -0.66
CA PHE A 31 1.75 -27.95 0.52
C PHE A 31 0.26 -27.90 0.85
N THR A 32 -0.22 -28.87 1.63
CA THR A 32 -1.63 -28.92 2.05
C THR A 32 -1.77 -28.56 3.51
N LEU A 33 -2.68 -27.65 3.83
CA LEU A 33 -3.06 -27.29 5.20
C LEU A 33 -4.57 -27.04 5.23
N LEU A 34 -5.25 -27.51 6.27
CA LEU A 34 -6.70 -27.40 6.41
C LEU A 34 -7.46 -27.87 5.15
N SER A 35 -6.98 -28.96 4.54
CA SER A 35 -7.53 -29.53 3.30
C SER A 35 -7.62 -28.54 2.14
N LYS A 36 -6.67 -27.60 2.06
CA LYS A 36 -6.45 -26.77 0.88
C LYS A 36 -4.99 -26.78 0.45
N SER A 37 -4.76 -26.77 -0.86
CA SER A 37 -3.42 -26.61 -1.43
C SER A 37 -3.00 -25.14 -1.32
N LEU A 38 -1.84 -24.90 -0.74
CA LEU A 38 -1.26 -23.58 -0.53
C LEU A 38 0.12 -23.51 -1.18
N LYS A 39 0.48 -22.31 -1.64
CA LYS A 39 1.82 -22.02 -2.16
C LYS A 39 2.62 -21.29 -1.10
N ALA A 40 3.61 -21.95 -0.52
CA ALA A 40 4.59 -21.29 0.32
C ALA A 40 5.84 -20.97 -0.47
N PHE A 41 6.54 -19.93 -0.03
CA PHE A 41 7.89 -19.66 -0.47
C PHE A 41 8.88 -20.07 0.59
N TYR A 42 9.83 -20.90 0.17
CA TYR A 42 10.96 -21.33 0.96
C TYR A 42 12.18 -20.47 0.63
N LYS A 43 12.84 -19.97 1.67
CA LYS A 43 14.14 -19.30 1.58
C LYS A 43 15.08 -19.92 2.60
N LYS A 44 16.25 -20.38 2.14
CA LYS A 44 17.33 -20.83 3.01
C LYS A 44 18.41 -19.75 3.08
N GLU A 45 18.77 -19.40 4.30
CA GLU A 45 19.88 -18.51 4.63
C GLU A 45 20.98 -19.33 5.34
N GLU A 46 22.13 -18.72 5.66
CA GLU A 46 23.26 -19.45 6.26
C GLU A 46 22.90 -20.13 7.60
N ASP A 47 22.11 -19.46 8.44
CA ASP A 47 21.79 -19.92 9.81
C ASP A 47 20.32 -20.30 10.04
N PHE A 48 19.45 -20.07 9.06
CA PHE A 48 18.02 -20.36 9.21
C PHE A 48 17.36 -20.70 7.88
N TYR A 49 16.19 -21.32 7.95
CA TYR A 49 15.27 -21.33 6.83
C TYR A 49 13.95 -20.66 7.21
N CYS A 50 13.34 -20.02 6.21
CA CYS A 50 12.04 -19.41 6.30
C CYS A 50 11.07 -20.10 5.35
N ILE A 51 9.85 -20.34 5.84
CA ILE A 51 8.70 -20.70 5.01
C ILE A 51 7.68 -19.59 5.19
N ALA A 52 7.32 -18.92 4.09
CA ALA A 52 6.38 -17.81 4.12
C ALA A 52 5.20 -18.05 3.17
N LEU A 53 4.00 -17.93 3.71
CA LEU A 53 2.73 -17.81 3.01
C LEU A 53 2.24 -16.38 3.21
N ALA A 54 2.16 -15.61 2.12
CA ALA A 54 1.53 -14.30 2.14
C ALA A 54 0.00 -14.43 2.21
N PRO A 55 -0.72 -13.40 2.71
CA PRO A 55 -2.17 -13.38 2.67
C PRO A 55 -2.68 -13.68 1.26
N CYS A 56 -3.34 -14.82 1.09
CA CYS A 56 -3.86 -15.21 -0.21
C CYS A 56 -5.22 -15.89 -0.06
N ASN A 57 -6.14 -15.50 -0.95
CA ASN A 57 -7.41 -16.18 -1.05
C ASN A 57 -7.15 -17.58 -1.60
N VAL A 58 -7.57 -18.59 -0.86
CA VAL A 58 -7.25 -19.96 -1.19
C VAL A 58 -8.22 -20.46 -2.25
N SER A 59 -7.75 -20.70 -3.47
CA SER A 59 -8.59 -21.22 -4.55
C SER A 59 -8.87 -22.71 -4.35
N ASP A 60 -10.08 -23.14 -4.72
CA ASP A 60 -10.59 -24.51 -4.64
C ASP A 60 -9.85 -25.47 -5.59
N GLU A 61 -8.61 -25.85 -5.30
CA GLU A 61 -7.96 -26.92 -6.06
C GLU A 61 -7.30 -27.99 -5.18
N LYS A 62 -7.97 -29.15 -5.20
CA LYS A 62 -7.55 -30.49 -4.78
C LYS A 62 -7.22 -30.71 -3.31
N ALA A 63 -8.22 -30.59 -2.45
CA ALA A 63 -8.38 -31.51 -1.33
C ALA A 63 -9.88 -31.69 -1.01
N SER A 64 -10.32 -32.94 -0.97
CA SER A 64 -11.73 -33.35 -0.90
C SER A 64 -12.21 -33.71 0.52
N LYS A 65 -11.35 -33.54 1.51
CA LYS A 65 -11.63 -33.89 2.89
C LYS A 65 -12.29 -32.70 3.58
N LYS A 66 -13.49 -32.90 4.13
CA LYS A 66 -14.10 -31.93 5.03
C LYS A 66 -13.36 -31.98 6.36
N ILE A 67 -13.00 -30.81 6.89
CA ILE A 67 -12.36 -30.68 8.20
C ILE A 67 -13.39 -30.14 9.18
N ASN A 68 -13.48 -30.77 10.35
CA ASN A 68 -14.25 -30.24 11.47
C ASN A 68 -13.38 -29.45 12.47
N ILE A 69 -14.01 -28.79 13.44
CA ILE A 69 -13.30 -27.92 14.39
C ILE A 69 -12.19 -28.66 15.18
N PRO A 70 -12.42 -29.86 15.75
CA PRO A 70 -11.33 -30.61 16.40
C PRO A 70 -10.18 -30.98 15.46
N GLU A 71 -10.49 -31.38 14.22
CA GLU A 71 -9.47 -31.67 13.22
C GLU A 71 -8.64 -30.43 12.86
N MET A 72 -9.26 -29.25 12.77
CA MET A 72 -8.57 -27.98 12.54
C MET A 72 -7.55 -27.69 13.64
N ILE A 73 -7.98 -27.76 14.90
CA ILE A 73 -7.13 -27.51 16.07
C ILE A 73 -5.93 -28.46 16.04
N LYS A 74 -6.19 -29.74 15.77
CA LYS A 74 -5.15 -30.76 15.68
C LYS A 74 -4.14 -30.46 14.56
N GLU A 75 -4.59 -30.08 13.38
CA GLU A 75 -3.71 -29.75 12.25
C GLU A 75 -2.86 -28.50 12.54
N ILE A 76 -3.44 -27.45 13.13
CA ILE A 76 -2.70 -26.25 13.53
C ILE A 76 -1.69 -26.57 14.63
N ASN A 77 -2.08 -27.33 15.65
CA ASN A 77 -1.17 -27.75 16.71
C ASN A 77 -0.01 -28.60 16.17
N THR A 78 -0.28 -29.51 15.23
CA THR A 78 0.78 -30.30 14.57
C THR A 78 1.76 -29.40 13.82
N LEU A 79 1.27 -28.32 13.19
CA LEU A 79 2.12 -27.32 12.53
C LEU A 79 3.00 -26.57 13.53
N ILE A 80 2.43 -26.10 14.64
CA ILE A 80 3.14 -25.38 15.70
C ILE A 80 4.24 -26.28 16.30
N GLU A 81 3.91 -27.52 16.65
CA GLU A 81 4.88 -28.50 17.20
C GLU A 81 6.05 -28.81 16.25
N SER A 82 5.91 -28.58 14.94
CA SER A 82 6.99 -28.78 13.99
C SER A 82 8.11 -27.72 14.06
N VAL A 83 7.81 -26.58 14.69
CA VAL A 83 8.65 -25.39 14.74
C VAL A 83 8.99 -24.96 16.16
N THR A 84 8.02 -24.99 17.08
CA THR A 84 8.15 -24.47 18.45
C THR A 84 7.78 -25.52 19.50
N ASP A 85 8.08 -25.21 20.77
CA ASP A 85 7.75 -26.06 21.90
C ASP A 85 6.25 -26.01 22.25
N LYS A 86 5.77 -26.98 23.04
CA LYS A 86 4.34 -27.19 23.35
C LYS A 86 3.61 -26.01 24.02
N SER A 87 4.31 -24.96 24.44
CA SER A 87 3.71 -23.80 25.11
C SER A 87 2.87 -22.91 24.20
N GLU A 88 3.00 -23.03 22.88
CA GLU A 88 2.29 -22.19 21.91
C GLU A 88 1.05 -22.86 21.29
N LEU A 89 0.67 -24.05 21.79
CA LEU A 89 -0.45 -24.81 21.23
C LEU A 89 -1.80 -24.19 21.56
N LEU A 90 -2.72 -24.30 20.59
CA LEU A 90 -4.11 -23.96 20.80
C LEU A 90 -4.71 -24.88 21.85
N SER A 91 -5.28 -24.28 22.90
CA SER A 91 -6.03 -25.02 23.92
C SER A 91 -7.38 -25.47 23.36
N GLU A 92 -7.52 -26.77 23.13
CA GLU A 92 -8.76 -27.39 22.67
C GLU A 92 -9.93 -27.10 23.61
N GLU A 93 -9.67 -27.07 24.92
CA GLU A 93 -10.66 -26.75 25.94
C GLU A 93 -11.15 -25.30 25.82
N ILE A 94 -10.25 -24.32 25.70
CA ILE A 94 -10.62 -22.91 25.55
C ILE A 94 -11.38 -22.68 24.25
N PHE A 95 -10.90 -23.28 23.15
CA PHE A 95 -11.55 -23.16 21.85
C PHE A 95 -12.96 -23.76 21.87
N THR A 96 -13.12 -24.91 22.51
CA THR A 96 -14.41 -25.59 22.66
C THR A 96 -15.38 -24.77 23.52
N ASN A 97 -14.92 -24.26 24.66
CA ASN A 97 -15.74 -23.47 25.55
C ASN A 97 -16.26 -22.20 24.86
N ASN A 98 -15.38 -21.45 24.19
CA ASN A 98 -15.75 -20.22 23.49
C ASN A 98 -16.77 -20.46 22.36
N LEU A 99 -16.60 -21.53 21.58
CA LEU A 99 -17.52 -21.84 20.48
C LEU A 99 -18.85 -22.43 20.95
N SER A 100 -18.86 -23.14 22.08
CA SER A 100 -20.07 -23.72 22.64
C SER A 100 -21.12 -22.68 23.02
N GLU A 101 -20.75 -21.40 23.17
CA GLU A 101 -21.68 -20.29 23.40
C GLU A 101 -22.55 -19.95 22.17
N PHE A 102 -22.10 -20.31 20.97
CA PHE A 102 -22.74 -19.94 19.70
C PHE A 102 -23.51 -21.08 19.03
N PHE A 103 -23.17 -22.33 19.35
CA PHE A 103 -23.75 -23.53 18.72
C PHE A 103 -24.49 -24.41 19.73
N ASP A 104 -25.60 -25.01 19.29
CA ASP A 104 -26.32 -26.04 20.04
C ASP A 104 -25.84 -27.47 19.68
N GLU A 105 -25.09 -27.61 18.59
CA GLU A 105 -24.64 -28.88 18.04
C GLU A 105 -23.18 -29.16 18.41
N SER A 106 -22.78 -30.44 18.42
CA SER A 106 -21.38 -30.81 18.65
C SER A 106 -20.47 -30.18 17.60
N LEU A 107 -19.31 -29.66 18.05
CA LEU A 107 -18.27 -29.11 17.18
C LEU A 107 -17.73 -30.14 16.16
N ASP A 108 -17.89 -31.44 16.43
CA ASP A 108 -17.57 -32.52 15.49
C ASP A 108 -18.39 -32.45 14.20
N ASN A 109 -19.58 -31.84 14.26
CA ASN A 109 -20.51 -31.71 13.14
C ASN A 109 -20.39 -30.35 12.43
N ILE A 110 -19.49 -29.47 12.88
CA ILE A 110 -19.25 -28.16 12.28
C ILE A 110 -18.05 -28.29 11.34
N TYR A 111 -18.31 -28.14 10.05
CA TYR A 111 -17.31 -28.25 9.01
C TYR A 111 -16.84 -26.87 8.58
N ILE A 112 -15.54 -26.74 8.42
CA ILE A 112 -14.90 -25.48 8.10
C ILE A 112 -14.27 -25.47 6.72
N GLU A 113 -14.05 -24.27 6.22
CA GLU A 113 -13.33 -23.99 4.99
C GLU A 113 -12.36 -22.83 5.21
N LEU A 114 -11.09 -23.03 4.82
CA LEU A 114 -10.07 -22.00 4.86
C LEU A 114 -10.30 -20.99 3.72
N ARG A 115 -10.51 -19.73 4.07
CA ARG A 115 -10.70 -18.61 3.13
C ARG A 115 -9.38 -17.93 2.80
N GLN A 116 -8.61 -17.64 3.84
CA GLN A 116 -7.35 -16.95 3.73
C GLN A 116 -6.37 -17.44 4.80
N ALA A 117 -5.09 -17.51 4.45
CA ALA A 117 -4.04 -17.90 5.38
C ALA A 117 -2.81 -17.01 5.27
N TYR A 118 -2.19 -16.76 6.41
CA TYR A 118 -0.86 -16.22 6.56
C TYR A 118 -0.05 -17.18 7.43
N LEU A 119 1.19 -17.44 7.02
CA LEU A 119 2.11 -18.28 7.79
C LEU A 119 3.53 -17.79 7.58
N TYR A 120 4.25 -17.57 8.67
CA TYR A 120 5.67 -17.29 8.65
C TYR A 120 6.36 -18.20 9.66
N LEU A 121 7.15 -19.14 9.15
CA LEU A 121 7.98 -20.04 9.93
C LEU A 121 9.43 -19.60 9.82
N LYS A 122 10.12 -19.47 10.96
CA LYS A 122 11.56 -19.27 11.01
C LYS A 122 12.16 -20.36 11.89
N LYS A 123 12.97 -21.23 11.29
CA LYS A 123 13.65 -22.31 12.01
C LYS A 123 15.16 -22.16 11.89
N ASN A 124 15.82 -22.18 13.05
CA ASN A 124 17.26 -22.12 13.16
C ASN A 124 17.88 -23.48 12.76
N THR A 125 18.97 -23.44 11.98
CA THR A 125 19.68 -24.64 11.55
C THR A 125 20.94 -24.95 12.36
N ASN A 126 21.35 -24.04 13.25
CA ASN A 126 22.54 -24.14 14.10
C ASN A 126 22.16 -24.00 15.59
N ASN A 127 22.89 -24.67 16.50
CA ASN A 127 22.69 -24.59 17.98
C ASN A 127 23.13 -23.24 18.58
N LEU A 128 22.85 -22.12 17.92
CA LEU A 128 23.03 -20.76 18.45
C LEU A 128 21.71 -20.29 19.06
N ASP A 129 21.79 -19.44 20.10
CA ASP A 129 20.71 -18.97 20.99
C ASP A 129 19.59 -18.13 20.33
N ILE A 130 19.30 -18.32 19.04
CA ILE A 130 18.16 -17.69 18.35
C ILE A 130 16.98 -18.67 18.38
N GLU A 131 15.90 -18.29 19.04
CA GLU A 131 14.67 -19.08 19.16
C GLU A 131 13.99 -19.27 17.79
N ASN A 132 13.43 -20.46 17.58
CA ASN A 132 12.52 -20.72 16.47
C ASN A 132 11.24 -19.92 16.69
N SER A 133 10.64 -19.41 15.62
CA SER A 133 9.39 -18.68 15.73
C SER A 133 8.40 -19.06 14.64
N ILE A 134 7.13 -18.97 15.00
CA ILE A 134 6.00 -19.17 14.12
C ILE A 134 5.01 -18.01 14.30
N GLU A 135 4.61 -17.40 13.18
CA GLU A 135 3.51 -16.45 13.14
C GLU A 135 2.47 -16.94 12.15
N TYR A 136 1.20 -17.00 12.55
CA TYR A 136 0.11 -17.44 11.68
C TYR A 136 -1.18 -16.67 11.91
N VAL A 137 -1.98 -16.58 10.85
CA VAL A 137 -3.38 -16.16 10.89
C VAL A 137 -4.16 -17.00 9.88
N PHE A 138 -5.24 -17.63 10.32
CA PHE A 138 -6.14 -18.43 9.49
C PHE A 138 -7.55 -17.84 9.57
N ASP A 139 -8.06 -17.33 8.44
CA ASP A 139 -9.47 -16.92 8.28
C ASP A 139 -10.27 -18.09 7.72
N VAL A 140 -11.26 -18.52 8.48
CA VAL A 140 -12.00 -19.75 8.28
C VAL A 140 -13.50 -19.47 8.31
N SER A 141 -14.25 -20.03 7.37
CA SER A 141 -15.72 -19.98 7.39
C SER A 141 -16.35 -21.34 7.69
N ILE A 142 -17.54 -21.32 8.27
CA ILE A 142 -18.35 -22.53 8.41
C ILE A 142 -19.03 -22.84 7.08
N SER A 143 -18.81 -24.06 6.59
CA SER A 143 -19.21 -24.52 5.25
C SER A 143 -20.55 -25.27 5.23
N ASN A 144 -21.01 -25.78 6.38
CA ASN A 144 -22.29 -26.47 6.50
C ASN A 144 -23.32 -25.64 7.26
N LYS A 145 -24.61 -25.94 7.04
CA LYS A 145 -25.68 -25.40 7.89
C LYS A 145 -25.57 -26.03 9.28
N THR A 146 -25.45 -25.20 10.30
CA THR A 146 -25.34 -25.59 11.70
C THR A 146 -26.42 -24.87 12.50
N LYS A 147 -27.00 -25.55 13.50
CA LYS A 147 -27.98 -24.90 14.37
C LYS A 147 -27.27 -23.99 15.37
N MET A 148 -27.47 -22.70 15.18
CA MET A 148 -26.95 -21.65 16.05
C MET A 148 -27.90 -21.41 17.22
N LYS A 149 -27.33 -21.02 18.37
CA LYS A 149 -28.10 -20.61 19.53
C LYS A 149 -28.91 -19.37 19.19
N GLU A 150 -30.22 -19.41 19.46
CA GLU A 150 -31.09 -18.26 19.25
C GLU A 150 -30.68 -17.10 20.16
N ASN A 151 -30.49 -15.92 19.59
CA ASN A 151 -30.29 -14.69 20.33
C ASN A 151 -31.47 -13.75 20.08
N PRO A 152 -32.13 -13.23 21.14
CA PRO A 152 -33.34 -12.43 20.98
C PRO A 152 -33.10 -11.05 20.34
N LEU A 153 -31.86 -10.58 20.27
CA LEU A 153 -31.49 -9.26 19.74
C LEU A 153 -30.79 -9.31 18.38
N ILE A 154 -30.11 -10.42 18.07
CA ILE A 154 -29.23 -10.53 16.91
C ILE A 154 -29.59 -11.78 16.12
N HIS A 155 -29.89 -11.59 14.84
CA HIS A 155 -30.06 -12.70 13.90
C HIS A 155 -28.72 -13.04 13.24
N PHE A 156 -28.20 -14.24 13.50
CA PHE A 156 -26.93 -14.70 12.91
C PHE A 156 -27.16 -15.32 11.52
N ASN A 157 -26.59 -14.72 10.48
CA ASN A 157 -26.65 -15.25 9.11
C ASN A 157 -25.50 -16.21 8.77
N SER A 158 -24.33 -15.98 9.34
CA SER A 158 -23.11 -16.77 9.14
C SER A 158 -22.10 -16.49 10.25
N ILE A 159 -21.24 -17.46 10.56
CA ILE A 159 -20.05 -17.27 11.40
C ILE A 159 -18.78 -17.54 10.60
N SER A 160 -17.82 -16.64 10.77
CA SER A 160 -16.42 -16.83 10.41
C SER A 160 -15.57 -16.84 11.68
N LEU A 161 -14.51 -17.63 11.66
CA LEU A 161 -13.55 -17.82 12.73
C LEU A 161 -12.19 -17.36 12.24
N VAL A 162 -11.50 -16.55 13.05
CA VAL A 162 -10.12 -16.21 12.79
C VAL A 162 -9.27 -16.79 13.91
N VAL A 163 -8.22 -17.52 13.55
CA VAL A 163 -7.29 -18.16 14.48
C VAL A 163 -5.90 -17.60 14.23
N TRP A 164 -5.25 -17.02 15.24
CA TRP A 164 -3.94 -16.38 15.08
C TRP A 164 -3.03 -16.53 16.30
N SER A 165 -1.73 -16.31 16.08
CA SER A 165 -0.69 -16.30 17.12
C SER A 165 -0.28 -14.88 17.54
N GLY A 166 -0.06 -14.62 18.83
CA GLY A 166 0.65 -13.43 19.34
C GLY A 166 0.02 -12.05 18.99
N GLU A 167 0.84 -11.00 18.96
CA GLU A 167 0.46 -9.62 18.59
C GLU A 167 0.45 -9.40 17.06
N THR A 168 -0.26 -10.24 16.32
CA THR A 168 -0.32 -10.21 14.84
C THR A 168 -1.29 -9.15 14.27
N LYS A 169 -1.46 -8.00 14.94
CA LYS A 169 -2.41 -6.93 14.55
C LYS A 169 -2.16 -6.40 13.12
N ASN A 170 -0.89 -6.24 12.76
CA ASN A 170 -0.50 -5.81 11.41
C ASN A 170 -0.88 -6.84 10.33
N ILE A 171 -0.90 -8.13 10.67
CA ILE A 171 -1.24 -9.21 9.75
C ILE A 171 -2.75 -9.37 9.66
N LEU A 172 -3.49 -9.28 10.77
CA LEU A 172 -4.96 -9.22 10.77
C LEU A 172 -5.45 -8.08 9.86
N HIS A 173 -4.83 -6.89 9.96
CA HIS A 173 -5.14 -5.77 9.08
C HIS A 173 -4.79 -6.03 7.60
N GLN A 174 -3.63 -6.64 7.32
CA GLN A 174 -3.26 -7.04 5.94
C GLN A 174 -4.23 -8.07 5.34
N MET A 175 -4.80 -8.91 6.18
CA MET A 175 -5.82 -9.90 5.81
C MET A 175 -7.24 -9.33 5.75
N ASN A 176 -7.41 -8.02 6.00
CA ASN A 176 -8.71 -7.35 6.09
C ASN A 176 -9.63 -7.97 7.16
N ILE A 177 -9.05 -8.44 8.26
CA ILE A 177 -9.76 -9.01 9.40
C ILE A 177 -10.00 -7.89 10.43
N LEU A 178 -11.26 -7.73 10.83
CA LEU A 178 -11.66 -6.75 11.83
C LEU A 178 -11.28 -7.24 13.23
N ASP A 179 -10.59 -6.39 13.99
CA ASP A 179 -10.29 -6.56 15.41
C ASP A 179 -11.14 -5.57 16.22
N LEU A 180 -11.71 -6.01 17.35
CA LEU A 180 -12.65 -5.23 18.16
C LEU A 180 -12.04 -3.93 18.68
N GLU A 181 -10.73 -3.90 18.93
CA GLU A 181 -10.02 -2.69 19.34
C GLU A 181 -9.99 -1.61 18.24
N ASN A 182 -10.03 -2.03 16.96
CA ASN A 182 -10.06 -1.11 15.81
C ASN A 182 -11.46 -0.51 15.57
N ILE A 183 -12.52 -1.09 16.15
CA ILE A 183 -13.87 -0.54 16.06
C ILE A 183 -14.04 0.63 17.03
N HIS A 184 -13.42 0.57 18.22
CA HIS A 184 -13.52 1.64 19.20
C HIS A 184 -12.78 2.92 18.81
N SER A 185 -11.68 2.82 18.05
CA SER A 185 -10.94 4.00 17.56
C SER A 185 -11.67 4.77 16.45
N SER A 186 -12.60 4.12 15.74
CA SER A 186 -13.43 4.76 14.70
C SER A 186 -14.63 5.57 15.21
N PHE A 187 -14.93 5.55 16.52
CA PHE A 187 -16.12 6.20 17.09
C PHE A 187 -15.84 7.37 18.06
N SER A 188 -14.59 7.77 18.28
CA SER A 188 -14.26 8.94 19.08
C SER A 188 -13.75 10.09 18.22
N GLU A 189 -14.69 10.82 17.60
CA GLU A 189 -14.75 12.28 17.43
C GLU A 189 -15.74 12.60 16.30
N ASN A 190 -17.01 12.73 16.69
CA ASN A 190 -18.01 13.46 15.91
C ASN A 190 -17.75 14.96 16.12
N ASP A 191 -17.31 15.67 15.09
CA ASP A 191 -17.70 17.07 14.92
C ASP A 191 -18.74 17.16 13.82
N ALA A 192 -19.96 17.48 14.25
CA ALA A 192 -21.11 17.72 13.41
C ALA A 192 -20.92 19.01 12.62
N ASN A 193 -20.46 18.91 11.37
CA ASN A 193 -20.56 20.02 10.43
C ASN A 193 -21.82 19.88 9.57
N MET A 194 -22.85 20.58 10.03
CA MET A 194 -24.04 20.95 9.28
C MET A 194 -23.63 21.70 8.00
N THR A 195 -23.89 21.12 6.83
CA THR A 195 -23.65 21.77 5.54
C THR A 195 -24.75 22.80 5.25
N PHE A 196 -24.39 24.09 5.23
CA PHE A 196 -25.22 25.13 4.61
C PHE A 196 -24.78 25.29 3.15
N TYR A 197 -25.70 25.02 2.22
CA TYR A 197 -25.52 25.42 0.82
C TYR A 197 -25.66 26.95 0.73
N ARG A 198 -24.60 27.63 0.28
CA ARG A 198 -24.67 29.04 -0.13
C ARG A 198 -24.37 29.11 -1.62
N ASP A 199 -25.40 29.45 -2.37
CA ASP A 199 -25.36 29.86 -3.78
C ASP A 199 -24.73 31.25 -3.85
N ASP A 200 -23.57 31.36 -4.51
CA ASP A 200 -22.97 32.64 -4.88
C ASP A 200 -22.62 32.62 -6.37
N SER A 201 -23.65 32.86 -7.19
CA SER A 201 -23.49 33.34 -8.55
C SER A 201 -22.82 34.72 -8.56
N LEU A 202 -21.53 34.81 -8.91
CA LEU A 202 -20.91 36.09 -9.29
C LEU A 202 -20.15 35.96 -10.62
N LYS A 203 -20.70 36.68 -11.60
CA LYS A 203 -20.21 36.86 -12.96
C LYS A 203 -18.89 37.64 -12.94
N TYR A 204 -17.87 37.13 -13.62
CA TYR A 204 -16.67 37.89 -13.94
C TYR A 204 -16.88 38.73 -15.22
N GLU A 205 -16.82 40.05 -15.09
CA GLU A 205 -16.70 40.98 -16.21
C GLU A 205 -15.25 41.03 -16.71
N VAL A 206 -15.09 40.78 -18.01
CA VAL A 206 -13.83 40.86 -18.75
C VAL A 206 -13.47 42.32 -19.00
N ASN A 207 -12.33 42.78 -18.48
CA ASN A 207 -11.73 44.04 -18.89
C ASN A 207 -10.53 43.80 -19.81
N LYS A 208 -10.73 44.06 -21.12
CA LYS A 208 -9.69 44.09 -22.14
C LYS A 208 -8.79 45.31 -21.93
N ASN A 209 -7.51 45.09 -21.62
CA ASN A 209 -6.36 45.65 -22.35
C ASN A 209 -5.05 45.51 -21.55
N SER A 210 -4.22 44.54 -21.92
CA SER A 210 -2.80 44.75 -22.25
C SER A 210 -2.18 43.43 -22.73
N LYS A 211 -1.36 43.53 -23.77
CA LYS A 211 -0.72 42.43 -24.48
C LYS A 211 0.43 41.86 -23.62
N ASN A 212 0.11 40.85 -22.82
CA ASN A 212 0.95 39.72 -22.41
C ASN A 212 0.03 38.82 -21.59
N ILE A 213 -0.74 37.98 -22.27
CA ILE A 213 -1.62 37.03 -21.58
C ILE A 213 -0.68 36.01 -20.93
N ARG A 214 -0.41 36.19 -19.62
CA ARG A 214 0.06 35.08 -18.80
C ARG A 214 -1.06 34.05 -18.86
N GLU A 215 -0.78 32.94 -19.51
CA GLU A 215 -1.65 31.77 -19.57
C GLU A 215 -2.01 31.37 -18.14
N SER A 216 -3.30 31.15 -17.84
CA SER A 216 -3.68 30.70 -16.50
C SER A 216 -3.26 29.24 -16.30
N ASN A 217 -3.10 28.80 -15.05
CA ASN A 217 -2.78 27.40 -14.78
C ASN A 217 -3.83 26.44 -15.36
N ILE A 218 -5.10 26.86 -15.37
CA ILE A 218 -6.19 26.11 -16.01
C ILE A 218 -5.94 25.97 -17.52
N ASP A 219 -5.59 27.05 -18.22
CA ASP A 219 -5.31 27.01 -19.66
C ASP A 219 -4.12 26.09 -20.01
N ILE A 220 -3.09 26.06 -19.15
CA ILE A 220 -1.93 25.16 -19.28
C ILE A 220 -2.38 23.70 -19.10
N ILE A 221 -3.14 23.41 -18.05
CA ILE A 221 -3.67 22.08 -17.75
C ILE A 221 -4.54 21.59 -18.90
N GLU A 222 -5.43 22.44 -19.44
CA GLU A 222 -6.31 22.07 -20.55
C GLU A 222 -5.56 21.66 -21.81
N GLN A 223 -4.36 22.22 -22.04
CA GLN A 223 -3.52 21.83 -23.18
C GLN A 223 -2.78 20.50 -22.98
N MET A 224 -2.63 20.06 -21.74
CA MET A 224 -2.05 18.75 -21.39
C MET A 224 -3.12 17.67 -21.22
N LEU A 225 -4.39 18.06 -21.10
CA LEU A 225 -5.49 17.21 -20.67
C LEU A 225 -6.02 16.32 -21.80
N ILE A 226 -6.12 15.02 -21.53
CA ILE A 226 -6.81 14.04 -22.34
C ILE A 226 -7.95 13.46 -21.50
N LEU A 227 -9.16 13.51 -22.04
CA LEU A 227 -10.37 12.98 -21.43
C LEU A 227 -10.82 11.69 -22.15
N PRO A 228 -11.69 10.86 -21.53
CA PRO A 228 -12.23 9.68 -22.19
C PRO A 228 -13.00 10.03 -23.46
N ASP A 229 -12.88 9.20 -24.50
CA ASP A 229 -13.56 9.41 -25.79
C ASP A 229 -15.08 9.36 -25.68
N ASN A 230 -15.60 8.61 -24.70
CA ASN A 230 -17.03 8.58 -24.41
C ASN A 230 -17.40 9.77 -23.52
N SER A 231 -18.56 10.38 -23.74
CA SER A 231 -19.07 11.45 -22.87
C SER A 231 -19.65 10.94 -21.55
N ASP A 232 -19.35 9.69 -21.18
CA ASP A 232 -19.88 8.97 -20.03
C ASP A 232 -18.85 8.99 -18.89
N TYR A 233 -18.63 10.18 -18.35
CA TYR A 233 -17.80 10.45 -17.18
C TYR A 233 -18.36 11.65 -16.41
N ASP A 234 -18.00 11.75 -15.13
CA ASP A 234 -18.42 12.86 -14.28
C ASP A 234 -17.67 14.15 -14.66
N LYS A 235 -18.38 15.08 -15.31
CA LYS A 235 -17.80 16.35 -15.78
C LYS A 235 -17.52 17.32 -14.65
N ASP A 236 -18.35 17.32 -13.62
CA ASP A 236 -18.17 18.21 -12.47
C ASP A 236 -16.91 17.77 -11.71
N GLU A 237 -16.68 16.46 -11.59
CA GLU A 237 -15.45 15.95 -10.98
C GLU A 237 -14.21 16.22 -11.82
N VAL A 238 -14.29 16.20 -13.15
CA VAL A 238 -13.18 16.64 -14.01
C VAL A 238 -12.82 18.10 -13.74
N GLU A 239 -13.81 19.00 -13.62
CA GLU A 239 -13.55 20.39 -13.27
C GLU A 239 -12.92 20.51 -11.88
N ASN A 240 -13.38 19.73 -10.90
CA ASN A 240 -12.79 19.71 -9.56
C ASN A 240 -11.32 19.24 -9.56
N MET A 241 -10.99 18.19 -10.32
CA MET A 241 -9.62 17.71 -10.48
C MET A 241 -8.73 18.78 -11.13
N LYS A 242 -9.20 19.44 -12.19
CA LYS A 242 -8.48 20.58 -12.81
C LYS A 242 -8.23 21.71 -11.81
N ASN A 243 -9.25 22.07 -11.02
CA ASN A 243 -9.14 23.14 -10.04
C ASN A 243 -8.07 22.81 -8.98
N ARG A 244 -8.02 21.57 -8.48
CA ARG A 244 -6.97 21.15 -7.52
C ARG A 244 -5.58 21.19 -8.16
N LEU A 245 -5.43 20.68 -9.38
CA LEU A 245 -4.16 20.76 -10.13
C LEU A 245 -3.73 22.21 -10.38
N SER A 246 -4.67 23.13 -10.57
CA SER A 246 -4.39 24.53 -10.84
C SER A 246 -3.76 25.29 -9.66
N ASN A 247 -3.77 24.70 -8.46
CA ASN A 247 -3.06 25.24 -7.30
C ASN A 247 -1.54 25.11 -7.41
N ILE A 248 -1.03 24.20 -8.24
CA ILE A 248 0.42 24.00 -8.46
C ILE A 248 1.04 25.26 -9.05
N ASN A 249 2.29 25.57 -8.69
CA ASN A 249 3.02 26.67 -9.32
C ASN A 249 3.02 26.54 -10.86
N GLY A 250 2.56 27.61 -11.54
CA GLY A 250 2.38 27.61 -12.98
C GLY A 250 3.65 27.34 -13.78
N LYS A 251 4.84 27.63 -13.25
CA LYS A 251 6.11 27.32 -13.92
C LYS A 251 6.37 25.82 -13.99
N TYR A 252 6.01 25.06 -12.95
CA TYR A 252 6.12 23.60 -12.98
C TYR A 252 5.19 23.03 -14.05
N LEU A 253 3.92 23.48 -14.08
CA LEU A 253 2.94 23.07 -15.08
C LEU A 253 3.41 23.42 -16.50
N GLN A 254 3.93 24.63 -16.70
CA GLN A 254 4.48 25.07 -17.99
C GLN A 254 5.66 24.19 -18.44
N THR A 255 6.53 23.80 -17.51
CA THR A 255 7.68 22.93 -17.83
C THR A 255 7.23 21.52 -18.17
N LEU A 256 6.22 20.98 -17.49
CA LEU A 256 5.62 19.69 -17.84
C LEU A 256 5.03 19.72 -19.25
N LYS A 257 4.29 20.78 -19.58
CA LYS A 257 3.74 21.03 -20.93
C LYS A 257 4.84 21.07 -21.98
N GLU A 258 5.92 21.81 -21.75
CA GLU A 258 7.06 21.92 -22.67
C GLU A 258 7.82 20.59 -22.86
N LYS A 259 7.70 19.67 -21.92
CA LYS A 259 8.27 18.31 -21.98
C LYS A 259 7.29 17.27 -22.53
N ASP A 260 6.19 17.72 -23.14
CA ASP A 260 5.15 16.87 -23.72
C ASP A 260 4.59 15.86 -22.70
N ILE A 261 4.50 16.26 -21.42
CA ILE A 261 3.82 15.47 -20.39
C ILE A 261 2.31 15.69 -20.53
N ILE A 262 1.55 14.61 -20.56
CA ILE A 262 0.08 14.63 -20.66
C ILE A 262 -0.56 14.28 -19.32
N ILE A 263 -1.75 14.84 -19.08
CA ILE A 263 -2.64 14.49 -17.96
C ILE A 263 -3.83 13.75 -18.56
N LYS A 264 -3.92 12.44 -18.32
CA LYS A 264 -4.99 11.61 -18.85
C LYS A 264 -5.95 11.23 -17.72
N LEU A 265 -7.16 11.78 -17.78
CA LEU A 265 -8.23 11.41 -16.85
C LEU A 265 -9.02 10.26 -17.44
N ILE A 266 -9.18 9.18 -16.67
CA ILE A 266 -9.83 7.94 -17.13
C ILE A 266 -11.08 7.63 -16.31
N ASN A 267 -12.06 6.96 -16.93
CA ASN A 267 -13.19 6.36 -16.22
C ASN A 267 -13.09 4.81 -16.14
N SER A 268 -12.16 4.24 -16.91
CA SER A 268 -11.80 2.82 -16.99
C SER A 268 -10.86 2.40 -15.85
N ASN A 269 -10.42 1.13 -15.83
CA ASN A 269 -9.26 0.76 -15.01
C ASN A 269 -7.98 1.16 -15.73
N LEU A 270 -6.93 1.49 -14.98
CA LEU A 270 -5.63 1.86 -15.54
C LEU A 270 -5.13 0.84 -16.57
N THR A 271 -5.28 -0.45 -16.29
CA THR A 271 -4.81 -1.55 -17.15
C THR A 271 -5.66 -1.81 -18.39
N ASP A 272 -6.77 -1.11 -18.55
CA ASP A 272 -7.60 -1.16 -19.76
C ASP A 272 -7.09 -0.17 -20.82
N GLU A 273 -6.25 0.79 -20.44
CA GLU A 273 -5.54 1.66 -21.37
C GLU A 273 -4.42 0.89 -22.09
N PRO A 274 -4.29 1.02 -23.44
CA PRO A 274 -3.32 0.26 -24.22
C PRO A 274 -1.88 0.34 -23.69
N GLU A 275 -1.45 1.52 -23.25
CA GLU A 275 -0.11 1.83 -22.77
C GLU A 275 0.23 1.25 -21.38
N PHE A 276 -0.78 0.75 -20.63
CA PHE A 276 -0.61 0.11 -19.32
C PHE A 276 -1.13 -1.35 -19.29
N SER A 277 -1.48 -1.89 -20.44
CA SER A 277 -1.95 -3.28 -20.58
C SER A 277 -0.92 -4.32 -20.10
N ASP A 278 0.38 -3.97 -20.15
CA ASP A 278 1.47 -4.79 -19.64
C ASP A 278 1.40 -5.01 -18.11
N LEU A 279 0.75 -4.08 -17.39
CA LEU A 279 0.63 -4.11 -15.94
C LEU A 279 -0.52 -4.98 -15.43
N LYS A 280 -1.45 -5.43 -16.30
CA LYS A 280 -2.71 -6.10 -15.94
C LYS A 280 -2.58 -7.29 -14.98
N HIS A 281 -1.47 -8.00 -15.03
CA HIS A 281 -1.17 -9.16 -14.18
C HIS A 281 0.04 -8.94 -13.27
N GLN A 282 0.57 -7.72 -13.24
CA GLN A 282 1.68 -7.34 -12.39
C GLN A 282 1.15 -6.83 -11.04
N LEU A 283 1.97 -7.01 -10.01
CA LEU A 283 1.73 -6.44 -8.69
C LEU A 283 2.49 -5.11 -8.60
N PRO A 284 1.85 -4.03 -8.15
CA PRO A 284 2.59 -2.86 -7.71
C PRO A 284 3.59 -3.28 -6.61
N PRO A 285 4.83 -2.77 -6.60
CA PRO A 285 5.89 -3.18 -5.66
C PRO A 285 5.50 -3.16 -4.17
N CYS A 286 4.45 -2.42 -3.84
CA CYS A 286 3.99 -2.06 -2.51
C CYS A 286 2.69 -2.81 -2.13
N TRP A 287 2.07 -3.47 -3.11
CA TRP A 287 0.77 -4.15 -3.02
C TRP A 287 0.90 -5.67 -3.07
N VAL A 288 2.14 -6.16 -2.96
CA VAL A 288 2.51 -7.58 -2.97
C VAL A 288 1.76 -8.41 -1.90
N ARG A 289 1.11 -7.75 -0.92
CA ARG A 289 0.38 -8.36 0.20
C ARG A 289 -1.11 -7.99 0.30
N SER A 290 -1.66 -7.17 -0.62
CA SER A 290 -3.05 -6.68 -0.54
C SER A 290 -4.05 -7.49 -1.39
N GLY A 291 -3.57 -8.44 -2.20
CA GLY A 291 -4.39 -9.16 -3.18
C GLY A 291 -4.87 -8.30 -4.36
N LYS A 292 -4.47 -7.03 -4.39
CA LYS A 292 -4.78 -6.08 -5.45
C LYS A 292 -3.66 -6.04 -6.49
N THR A 293 -4.02 -5.86 -7.75
CA THR A 293 -3.08 -5.74 -8.87
C THR A 293 -3.08 -4.32 -9.41
N TRP A 294 -2.27 -4.02 -10.43
CA TRP A 294 -2.37 -2.73 -11.14
C TRP A 294 -3.75 -2.47 -11.73
N LYS A 295 -4.61 -3.50 -11.88
CA LYS A 295 -6.02 -3.33 -12.25
C LYS A 295 -6.78 -2.46 -11.26
N ASP A 296 -6.40 -2.53 -9.99
CA ASP A 296 -7.10 -1.88 -8.89
C ASP A 296 -6.46 -0.52 -8.53
N VAL A 297 -5.33 -0.16 -9.18
CA VAL A 297 -4.63 1.11 -8.95
C VAL A 297 -5.31 2.21 -9.77
N PRO A 298 -5.76 3.31 -9.14
CA PRO A 298 -6.54 4.36 -9.81
C PRO A 298 -5.68 5.41 -10.51
N GLY A 299 -4.36 5.46 -10.28
CA GLY A 299 -3.48 6.44 -10.91
C GLY A 299 -2.02 6.00 -10.97
N VAL A 300 -1.29 6.59 -11.91
CA VAL A 300 0.16 6.39 -12.07
C VAL A 300 0.75 7.52 -12.89
N TYR A 301 1.97 7.93 -12.59
CA TYR A 301 2.84 8.60 -13.55
C TYR A 301 3.82 7.62 -14.23
N ARG A 302 3.65 7.40 -15.54
CA ARG A 302 4.56 6.55 -16.35
C ARG A 302 4.46 6.94 -17.84
N ASN A 303 5.56 6.74 -18.60
CA ASN A 303 5.62 6.99 -20.04
C ASN A 303 5.18 8.41 -20.45
N ASN A 304 5.61 9.44 -19.71
CA ASN A 304 5.20 10.83 -19.90
C ASN A 304 3.69 11.09 -19.75
N SER A 305 2.95 10.16 -19.14
CA SER A 305 1.54 10.31 -18.86
C SER A 305 1.29 10.29 -17.36
N ILE A 306 0.67 11.34 -16.84
CA ILE A 306 0.04 11.39 -15.53
C ILE A 306 -1.36 10.84 -15.72
N VAL A 307 -1.68 9.69 -15.14
CA VAL A 307 -3.00 9.07 -15.26
C VAL A 307 -3.69 9.06 -13.93
N ALA A 308 -4.94 9.52 -13.89
CA ALA A 308 -5.76 9.52 -12.69
C ALA A 308 -7.21 9.16 -13.04
N LYS A 309 -7.83 8.30 -12.24
CA LYS A 309 -9.22 7.90 -12.41
C LYS A 309 -10.17 8.93 -11.85
N ILE A 310 -11.13 9.37 -12.65
CA ILE A 310 -12.16 10.34 -12.29
C ILE A 310 -12.97 9.80 -11.10
N GLY A 311 -13.14 10.62 -10.05
CA GLY A 311 -13.85 10.24 -8.81
C GLY A 311 -13.00 9.51 -7.76
N TYR A 312 -11.72 9.26 -8.05
CA TYR A 312 -10.80 8.58 -7.12
C TYR A 312 -9.74 9.54 -6.56
N SER A 313 -10.02 10.84 -6.52
CA SER A 313 -9.10 11.83 -5.97
C SER A 313 -8.86 11.65 -4.47
N ASN A 314 -9.91 11.33 -3.71
CA ASN A 314 -9.81 11.13 -2.26
C ASN A 314 -9.54 9.66 -1.91
N PRO A 315 -8.72 9.37 -0.89
CA PRO A 315 -8.35 8.01 -0.49
C PRO A 315 -9.56 7.16 -0.03
N SER A 316 -10.65 7.81 0.37
CA SER A 316 -11.85 7.20 0.95
C SER A 316 -12.77 6.48 -0.04
N TYR A 317 -12.62 6.67 -1.36
CA TYR A 317 -13.62 6.17 -2.30
C TYR A 317 -13.56 4.65 -2.53
N ALA A 318 -12.41 3.99 -2.29
CA ALA A 318 -12.30 2.52 -2.35
C ALA A 318 -11.07 1.90 -1.64
N ASN A 319 -10.32 2.65 -0.81
CA ASN A 319 -9.04 2.20 -0.22
C ASN A 319 -8.05 1.64 -1.27
N VAL A 320 -8.11 2.18 -2.51
CA VAL A 320 -7.30 1.77 -3.67
C VAL A 320 -6.11 2.69 -3.91
N HIS A 321 -5.90 3.69 -3.06
CA HIS A 321 -4.65 4.41 -2.89
C HIS A 321 -4.68 5.04 -1.49
N SER A 322 -3.52 5.45 -0.99
CA SER A 322 -3.40 6.09 0.33
C SER A 322 -2.99 7.56 0.26
N ALA A 323 -2.81 8.10 -0.94
CA ALA A 323 -2.51 9.52 -1.13
C ALA A 323 -3.71 10.39 -0.74
N LYS A 324 -3.46 11.55 -0.12
CA LYS A 324 -4.48 12.51 0.29
C LYS A 324 -5.22 13.10 -0.91
N ASN A 325 -4.54 13.27 -2.04
CA ASN A 325 -5.14 13.60 -3.34
C ASN A 325 -4.39 12.89 -4.48
N LEU A 326 -5.11 12.08 -5.27
CA LEU A 326 -4.52 11.22 -6.30
C LEU A 326 -3.80 12.01 -7.40
N GLU A 327 -4.51 12.92 -8.08
CA GLU A 327 -3.97 13.63 -9.23
C GLU A 327 -2.80 14.55 -8.87
N LEU A 328 -2.81 15.18 -7.69
CA LEU A 328 -1.67 15.94 -7.19
C LEU A 328 -0.47 15.02 -6.90
N HIS A 329 -0.70 13.85 -6.31
CA HIS A 329 0.36 12.89 -5.99
C HIS A 329 1.07 12.40 -7.26
N GLU A 330 0.31 11.96 -8.26
CA GLU A 330 0.89 11.50 -9.53
C GLU A 330 1.56 12.64 -10.30
N THR A 331 1.01 13.85 -10.22
CA THR A 331 1.65 15.04 -10.81
C THR A 331 2.96 15.39 -10.10
N ALA A 332 3.05 15.21 -8.78
CA ALA A 332 4.27 15.45 -8.02
C ALA A 332 5.40 14.50 -8.46
N HIS A 333 5.12 13.22 -8.73
CA HIS A 333 6.09 12.30 -9.33
C HIS A 333 6.58 12.76 -10.70
N ALA A 334 5.69 13.33 -11.52
CA ALA A 334 6.06 13.90 -12.81
C ALA A 334 6.93 15.15 -12.66
N ILE A 335 6.63 16.03 -11.71
CA ILE A 335 7.41 17.24 -11.43
C ILE A 335 8.79 16.86 -10.90
N ASP A 336 8.87 15.98 -9.91
CA ASP A 336 10.13 15.50 -9.34
C ASP A 336 11.07 15.00 -10.46
N LYS A 337 10.58 14.09 -11.30
CA LYS A 337 11.38 13.49 -12.36
C LYS A 337 11.74 14.45 -13.49
N ASN A 338 10.77 15.21 -14.01
CA ASN A 338 10.93 15.92 -15.27
C ASN A 338 11.27 17.40 -15.09
N VAL A 339 10.91 18.00 -13.97
CA VAL A 339 11.11 19.43 -13.73
C VAL A 339 12.29 19.64 -12.79
N LEU A 340 12.41 18.79 -11.77
CA LEU A 340 13.36 18.98 -10.66
C LEU A 340 14.55 18.02 -10.68
N ASP A 341 14.72 17.25 -11.76
CA ASP A 341 15.81 16.28 -11.95
C ASP A 341 15.95 15.27 -10.78
N LYS A 342 14.82 14.69 -10.36
CA LYS A 342 14.70 13.75 -9.24
C LYS A 342 15.24 14.32 -7.93
N LYS A 343 14.79 15.53 -7.60
CA LYS A 343 15.16 16.24 -6.38
C LYS A 343 14.88 15.40 -5.12
N SER A 344 13.87 14.52 -5.14
CA SER A 344 13.62 13.53 -4.08
C SER A 344 14.81 12.61 -3.75
N ASN A 345 15.76 12.43 -4.69
CA ASN A 345 16.98 11.63 -4.50
C ASN A 345 18.23 12.48 -4.23
N SER A 346 18.09 13.80 -4.13
CA SER A 346 19.21 14.70 -3.81
C SER A 346 19.66 14.51 -2.35
N GLU A 347 20.94 14.72 -2.08
CA GLU A 347 21.49 14.64 -0.72
C GLU A 347 20.74 15.57 0.24
N GLU A 348 20.45 16.79 -0.21
CA GLU A 348 19.68 17.80 0.52
C GLU A 348 18.30 17.29 0.95
N PHE A 349 17.52 16.70 0.03
CA PHE A 349 16.21 16.17 0.38
C PHE A 349 16.31 14.91 1.24
N MET A 350 17.33 14.07 1.03
CA MET A 350 17.55 12.88 1.86
C MET A 350 17.81 13.23 3.33
N GLU A 351 18.51 14.33 3.61
CA GLU A 351 18.71 14.84 4.97
C GLU A 351 17.40 15.28 5.63
N VAL A 352 16.51 15.93 4.86
CA VAL A 352 15.16 16.31 5.32
C VAL A 352 14.31 15.06 5.56
N PHE A 353 14.27 14.14 4.58
CA PHE A 353 13.53 12.89 4.63
C PHE A 353 13.88 12.06 5.87
N ILE A 354 15.17 11.85 6.16
CA ILE A 354 15.61 11.05 7.33
C ILE A 354 15.05 11.62 8.64
N GLN A 355 14.91 12.95 8.74
CA GLN A 355 14.45 13.62 9.95
C GLN A 355 12.93 13.65 10.11
N GLU A 356 12.17 13.58 9.01
CA GLU A 356 10.73 13.85 9.02
C GLU A 356 9.84 12.75 8.45
N ARG A 357 10.41 11.70 7.84
CA ARG A 357 9.67 10.60 7.18
C ARG A 357 8.63 9.87 8.02
N TYR A 358 8.66 10.01 9.35
CA TYR A 358 7.71 9.40 10.27
C TYR A 358 6.69 10.39 10.86
N LYS A 359 6.73 11.65 10.46
CA LYS A 359 5.94 12.72 11.10
C LYS A 359 4.73 13.15 10.29
N LEU A 360 4.73 12.98 8.96
CA LEU A 360 3.63 13.46 8.11
C LEU A 360 2.29 12.76 8.40
N TYR A 361 2.35 11.46 8.71
CA TYR A 361 1.19 10.67 9.11
C TYR A 361 1.42 9.90 10.40
N ASP A 362 0.32 9.66 11.11
CA ASP A 362 0.31 8.76 12.26
C ASP A 362 0.81 7.37 11.82
N PRO A 363 1.72 6.73 12.58
CA PRO A 363 2.20 5.37 12.31
C PRO A 363 1.12 4.31 12.07
N LYS A 364 -0.11 4.54 12.54
CA LYS A 364 -1.28 3.67 12.34
C LYS A 364 -1.90 3.79 10.94
N GLN A 365 -1.61 4.86 10.20
CA GLN A 365 -2.16 5.08 8.86
C GLN A 365 -1.41 4.23 7.82
N VAL A 366 -2.15 3.63 6.88
CA VAL A 366 -1.58 2.76 5.82
C VAL A 366 -0.50 3.48 5.01
N ALA A 367 -0.72 4.76 4.68
CA ALA A 367 0.23 5.57 3.92
C ALA A 367 1.59 5.71 4.65
N HIS A 368 1.60 5.78 5.99
CA HIS A 368 2.82 5.98 6.78
C HIS A 368 3.88 4.93 6.48
N ALA A 369 3.50 3.64 6.42
CA ALA A 369 4.45 2.55 6.22
C ALA A 369 5.14 2.57 4.85
N TYR A 370 4.51 3.23 3.88
CA TYR A 370 5.00 3.34 2.51
C TYR A 370 5.84 4.61 2.33
N ILE A 371 5.27 5.78 2.61
CA ILE A 371 5.98 7.05 2.47
C ILE A 371 7.23 7.12 3.35
N SER A 372 7.21 6.48 4.54
CA SER A 372 8.38 6.49 5.42
C SER A 372 9.57 5.68 4.91
N LYS A 373 9.38 4.84 3.88
CA LYS A 373 10.43 4.00 3.28
C LYS A 373 11.00 4.55 1.99
N PHE A 374 10.18 5.24 1.21
CA PHE A 374 10.50 5.67 -0.15
C PHE A 374 10.53 7.20 -0.22
N PRO A 375 11.71 7.82 -0.40
CA PRO A 375 11.84 9.28 -0.40
C PRO A 375 11.00 9.95 -1.49
N GLU A 376 10.86 9.33 -2.65
CA GLU A 376 10.02 9.80 -3.76
C GLU A 376 8.54 9.86 -3.39
N GLU A 377 8.05 8.90 -2.60
CA GLU A 377 6.67 8.85 -2.14
C GLU A 377 6.41 9.84 -1.02
N PHE A 378 7.38 10.04 -0.13
CA PHE A 378 7.32 11.10 0.87
C PHE A 378 7.34 12.48 0.21
N PHE A 379 8.19 12.69 -0.80
CA PHE A 379 8.21 13.92 -1.58
C PHE A 379 6.85 14.18 -2.22
N ALA A 380 6.31 13.20 -2.96
CA ALA A 380 5.03 13.33 -3.65
C ALA A 380 3.89 13.65 -2.66
N GLU A 381 3.83 12.95 -1.54
CA GLU A 381 2.78 13.19 -0.54
C GLU A 381 2.94 14.54 0.19
N SER A 382 4.17 14.96 0.44
CA SER A 382 4.44 16.28 1.01
C SER A 382 4.04 17.39 0.03
N PHE A 383 4.29 17.18 -1.26
CA PHE A 383 3.87 18.08 -2.33
C PHE A 383 2.34 18.21 -2.40
N VAL A 384 1.61 17.09 -2.25
CA VAL A 384 0.14 17.10 -2.13
C VAL A 384 -0.29 18.01 -0.99
N HIS A 385 0.27 17.81 0.21
CA HIS A 385 -0.08 18.65 1.36
C HIS A 385 0.25 20.13 1.12
N TYR A 386 1.33 20.44 0.41
CA TYR A 386 1.74 21.81 0.13
C TYR A 386 0.78 22.56 -0.81
N TYR A 387 0.21 21.87 -1.81
CA TYR A 387 -0.60 22.50 -2.88
C TYR A 387 -2.11 22.20 -2.83
N LEU A 388 -2.58 21.25 -2.03
CA LEU A 388 -3.99 20.87 -2.03
C LEU A 388 -4.89 21.98 -1.46
N ASP A 389 -4.68 22.36 -0.21
CA ASP A 389 -5.41 23.44 0.46
C ASP A 389 -4.61 24.01 1.66
N GLU A 390 -5.12 25.10 2.25
CA GLU A 390 -4.43 25.79 3.36
C GLU A 390 -4.35 24.90 4.61
N ASP A 391 -5.37 24.08 4.88
CA ASP A 391 -5.39 23.18 6.04
C ASP A 391 -4.31 22.09 5.90
N SER A 392 -4.20 21.48 4.72
CA SER A 392 -3.18 20.48 4.41
C SER A 392 -1.77 21.05 4.47
N LYS A 393 -1.62 22.30 4.01
CA LYS A 393 -0.34 23.02 4.02
C LYS A 393 0.09 23.34 5.44
N ASN A 394 -0.84 23.73 6.31
CA ASN A 394 -0.57 23.93 7.73
C ASN A 394 -0.21 22.62 8.44
N ILE A 395 -0.89 21.50 8.13
CA ILE A 395 -0.49 20.18 8.65
C ILE A 395 0.95 19.84 8.28
N LEU A 396 1.38 20.10 7.03
CA LEU A 396 2.77 19.87 6.62
C LEU A 396 3.73 20.77 7.39
N LYS A 397 3.40 22.05 7.53
CA LYS A 397 4.22 23.03 8.26
C LYS A 397 4.41 22.68 9.73
N GLU A 398 3.36 22.16 10.38
CA GLU A 398 3.41 21.78 11.80
C GLU A 398 4.16 20.46 12.01
N ASN A 399 3.88 19.44 11.19
CA ASN A 399 4.42 18.10 11.39
C ASN A 399 5.80 17.88 10.74
N CYS A 400 6.04 18.51 9.59
CA CYS A 400 7.26 18.38 8.79
C CYS A 400 7.81 19.76 8.37
N PRO A 401 8.18 20.62 9.33
CA PRO A 401 8.64 21.99 9.05
C PRO A 401 9.87 22.07 8.14
N LEU A 402 10.80 21.10 8.20
CA LEU A 402 11.97 21.10 7.30
C LEU A 402 11.53 20.82 5.86
N THR A 403 10.58 19.91 5.67
CA THR A 403 10.00 19.57 4.37
C THR A 403 9.19 20.73 3.82
N TYR A 404 8.40 21.41 4.66
CA TYR A 404 7.69 22.63 4.27
C TYR A 404 8.67 23.70 3.75
N ASN A 405 9.72 23.99 4.52
CA ASN A 405 10.72 25.00 4.15
C ASN A 405 11.45 24.61 2.87
N PHE A 406 11.81 23.32 2.74
CA PHE A 406 12.43 22.80 1.53
C PHE A 406 11.57 23.03 0.28
N LEU A 407 10.27 22.73 0.34
CA LEU A 407 9.35 22.96 -0.78
C LEU A 407 9.15 24.45 -1.08
N GLU A 408 9.11 25.29 -0.04
CA GLU A 408 9.01 26.75 -0.19
C GLU A 408 10.27 27.34 -0.85
N GLU A 409 11.47 26.92 -0.43
CA GLU A 409 12.73 27.32 -1.06
C GLU A 409 12.86 26.80 -2.49
N LEU A 410 12.41 25.57 -2.73
CA LEU A 410 12.40 24.96 -4.06
C LEU A 410 11.53 25.78 -5.03
N GLU A 411 10.32 26.14 -4.61
CA GLU A 411 9.42 26.99 -5.38
C GLU A 411 10.03 28.38 -5.65
N LEU A 412 10.56 29.05 -4.61
CA LEU A 412 11.20 30.35 -4.76
C LEU A 412 12.40 30.31 -5.72
N SER A 413 13.23 29.28 -5.62
CA SER A 413 14.39 29.11 -6.51
C SER A 413 13.95 28.93 -7.97
N TYR A 414 12.87 28.17 -8.20
CA TYR A 414 12.31 27.97 -9.54
C TYR A 414 11.59 29.21 -10.07
N GLU A 415 11.09 30.09 -9.19
CA GLU A 415 10.56 31.40 -9.58
C GLU A 415 11.63 32.37 -10.07
N THR A 416 12.89 32.21 -9.63
CA THR A 416 13.99 33.11 -10.02
C THR A 416 14.69 32.73 -11.34
N HIS A 417 14.45 31.53 -11.86
CA HIS A 417 14.94 31.04 -13.14
C HIS A 417 13.84 31.04 -14.21
#